data_AF-A0A812W2D5-F1
#
_entry.id   AF-A0A812W2D5-F1
#
_cell.length_a   1.000
_cell.length_b   1.000
_cell.length_c   1.000
_cell.angle_alpha   90.00
_cell.angle_beta   90.00
_cell.angle_gamma   90.00
#
_symmetry.space_group_name_H-M   'P 1'
#
loop_
_entity.id
_entity.type
_entity.pdbx_description
1 polymer ?
#
loop_
_entity_poly.entity_id
_entity_poly.type
_entity_poly.pdbx_seq_one_letter_code
_entity_poly.pdbx_strand_id
1 'polypeptide(L)'
;MYVAFLGGKDRLALACLSWAIAAEANVELPDVVEDVQAVSQVQPPTAFVTAPPKFLPDAAYIDSMPPADSSGRMHFYISAMVLFYASVVVLGTFILWLGTRCKNCRSEPEHILSSLDSLEDGSDAPQLPPQKAGLSRRCKRALFAITFSFTYSATLAAAFASGATGRLSQKTGLCWEVYLILFGTAGVWQITQAIIAAVILPKGRRYGLKTFFTASLSGMCPIVSDAYDTLKDMILAALCWQSGVTFVQVIGILSLVHLAALHIYCSFFDDKCLAQLCGSHLSVLVASTEDTTPEDTSAKQLPLCRRLCNMILPMLYKQVTPTKRKLMVLENVPQAFFAICYLKVMGRSLFVGLLNLAIPVFLLIMAHLSYGSLQRGVAPWTGERLSAALEDRNELMEQQIRDEADFSHDLALFRLVVPHCDAFNDVFPELDDIQDVDDARLRELCVACEFLTSRARVAIQCDGLEETGIEASSRCDTQDVHFVK
;
A
#
# COMPACT_ATOMS: atom_id res chain seq x y z
N MET A 1 9.23 -6.22 -16.86
CA MET A 1 8.78 -6.01 -18.25
C MET A 1 8.50 -4.54 -18.60
N TYR A 2 8.20 -3.64 -17.64
CA TYR A 2 8.38 -2.18 -17.83
C TYR A 2 9.87 -1.75 -17.86
N VAL A 3 10.76 -2.57 -17.29
CA VAL A 3 12.22 -2.38 -17.28
C VAL A 3 12.88 -2.73 -18.63
N ALA A 4 12.19 -3.49 -19.51
CA ALA A 4 12.77 -3.91 -20.79
C ALA A 4 12.64 -2.85 -21.92
N PHE A 5 12.04 -1.70 -21.63
CA PHE A 5 11.89 -0.57 -22.56
C PHE A 5 12.81 0.63 -22.23
N LEU A 6 13.64 0.52 -21.20
CA LEU A 6 14.54 1.59 -20.75
C LEU A 6 15.81 1.63 -21.61
N GLY A 7 15.68 2.10 -22.84
CA GLY A 7 16.81 2.37 -23.73
C GLY A 7 17.23 3.83 -23.62
N GLY A 8 18.40 4.13 -23.04
CA GLY A 8 19.20 5.36 -23.15
C GLY A 8 18.56 6.73 -22.80
N LYS A 9 17.23 6.84 -22.74
CA LYS A 9 16.44 8.07 -22.79
C LYS A 9 15.82 8.44 -21.43
N ASP A 10 16.08 7.66 -20.38
CA ASP A 10 15.45 7.76 -19.04
C ASP A 10 16.32 8.46 -17.98
N ARG A 11 17.33 9.22 -18.41
CA ARG A 11 18.24 9.94 -17.50
C ARG A 11 17.55 10.93 -16.58
N LEU A 12 16.41 11.52 -16.99
CA LEU A 12 15.67 12.47 -16.16
C LEU A 12 14.92 11.79 -15.01
N ALA A 13 14.28 10.64 -15.26
CA ALA A 13 13.61 9.87 -14.22
C ALA A 13 14.61 9.28 -13.23
N LEU A 14 15.75 8.81 -13.74
CA LEU A 14 16.91 8.43 -12.93
C LEU A 14 17.48 9.62 -12.17
N ALA A 15 17.56 10.82 -12.75
CA ALA A 15 18.05 12.03 -12.07
C ALA A 15 17.10 12.49 -10.97
N CYS A 16 15.78 12.47 -11.17
CA CYS A 16 14.80 12.78 -10.12
C CYS A 16 14.84 11.76 -8.98
N LEU A 17 14.99 10.47 -9.29
CA LEU A 17 15.20 9.43 -8.29
C LEU A 17 16.54 9.63 -7.56
N SER A 18 17.61 9.98 -8.29
CA SER A 18 18.93 10.29 -7.74
C SER A 18 18.90 11.54 -6.85
N TRP A 19 18.09 12.54 -7.19
CA TRP A 19 17.95 13.78 -6.44
C TRP A 19 17.18 13.57 -5.14
N ALA A 20 16.09 12.79 -5.19
CA ALA A 20 15.36 12.37 -3.99
C ALA A 20 16.27 11.58 -3.03
N ILE A 21 17.21 10.80 -3.58
CA ILE A 21 18.21 10.01 -2.83
C ILE A 21 19.37 10.89 -2.34
N ALA A 22 19.85 11.87 -3.12
CA ALA A 22 20.94 12.76 -2.75
C ALA A 22 20.55 13.75 -1.64
N ALA A 23 19.30 14.24 -1.68
CA ALA A 23 18.71 15.04 -0.61
C ALA A 23 18.63 14.28 0.74
N GLU A 24 18.59 12.94 0.71
CA GLU A 24 18.59 12.07 1.89
C GLU A 24 20.01 11.83 2.47
N ALA A 25 21.06 12.05 1.67
CA ALA A 25 22.41 11.58 2.00
C ALA A 25 23.30 12.60 2.71
N ASN A 26 22.95 13.90 2.75
CA ASN A 26 23.85 14.98 3.22
C ASN A 26 25.26 14.91 2.60
N VAL A 27 25.35 14.29 1.42
CA VAL A 27 26.55 14.23 0.57
C VAL A 27 26.57 15.54 -0.20
N GLU A 28 27.77 16.10 -0.43
CA GLU A 28 27.94 17.24 -1.34
C GLU A 28 27.17 16.94 -2.63
N LEU A 29 26.16 17.78 -2.92
CA LEU A 29 25.38 17.67 -4.14
C LEU A 29 26.38 17.56 -5.30
N PRO A 30 26.31 16.51 -6.15
CA PRO A 30 27.07 16.52 -7.40
C PRO A 30 26.73 17.83 -8.09
N ASP A 31 27.76 18.53 -8.60
CA ASP A 31 27.64 19.91 -9.06
C ASP A 31 26.44 20.02 -10.00
N VAL A 32 25.35 20.57 -9.45
CA VAL A 32 24.05 20.62 -10.13
C VAL A 32 24.21 21.43 -11.40
N VAL A 33 25.17 22.36 -11.45
CA VAL A 33 25.47 23.14 -12.65
C VAL A 33 26.11 22.25 -13.71
N GLU A 34 27.03 21.35 -13.35
CA GLU A 34 27.74 20.47 -14.29
C GLU A 34 26.85 19.33 -14.82
N ASP A 35 26.03 18.71 -13.98
CA ASP A 35 25.05 17.70 -14.39
C ASP A 35 23.86 18.31 -15.15
N VAL A 36 23.38 19.50 -14.77
CA VAL A 36 22.37 20.23 -15.57
C VAL A 36 23.00 20.77 -16.85
N GLN A 37 24.29 21.12 -16.89
CA GLN A 37 24.99 21.44 -18.15
C GLN A 37 25.13 20.21 -19.04
N ALA A 38 25.48 19.05 -18.49
CA ALA A 38 25.56 17.80 -19.24
C ALA A 38 24.18 17.35 -19.76
N VAL A 39 23.12 17.53 -18.98
CA VAL A 39 21.73 17.24 -19.38
C VAL A 39 21.17 18.30 -20.34
N SER A 40 21.57 19.58 -20.21
CA SER A 40 21.13 20.65 -21.12
C SER A 40 21.87 20.65 -22.46
N GLN A 41 23.06 20.04 -22.53
CA GLN A 41 23.75 19.79 -23.81
C GLN A 41 23.19 18.58 -24.57
N VAL A 42 22.56 17.63 -23.88
CA VAL A 42 21.70 16.65 -24.53
C VAL A 42 20.39 17.35 -24.83
N GLN A 43 20.19 17.82 -26.08
CA GLN A 43 18.87 18.29 -26.50
C GLN A 43 17.85 17.22 -26.09
N PRO A 44 16.95 17.49 -25.12
CA PRO A 44 15.89 16.55 -24.82
C PRO A 44 15.17 16.32 -26.14
N PRO A 45 14.88 15.07 -26.55
CA PRO A 45 14.16 14.84 -27.78
C PRO A 45 12.92 15.73 -27.76
N THR A 46 12.84 16.69 -28.68
CA THR A 46 11.80 17.74 -28.70
C THR A 46 10.39 17.15 -28.68
N ALA A 47 10.26 15.88 -29.08
CA ALA A 47 9.07 15.04 -28.96
C ALA A 47 8.50 14.88 -27.53
N PHE A 48 9.28 15.08 -26.46
CA PHE A 48 8.77 14.98 -25.08
C PHE A 48 8.01 16.21 -24.60
N VAL A 49 8.23 17.37 -25.23
CA VAL A 49 7.71 18.66 -24.77
C VAL A 49 6.50 19.13 -25.59
N THR A 50 6.39 18.65 -26.83
CA THR A 50 5.28 19.06 -27.71
C THR A 50 3.99 18.38 -27.28
N ALA A 51 3.08 19.16 -26.70
CA ALA A 51 1.74 18.70 -26.36
C ALA A 51 1.03 18.16 -27.63
N PRO A 52 0.33 17.02 -27.53
CA PRO A 52 -0.41 16.47 -28.66
C PRO A 52 -1.46 17.47 -29.18
N PRO A 53 -1.66 17.58 -30.50
CA PRO A 53 -2.46 18.65 -31.11
C PRO A 53 -3.96 18.60 -30.77
N LYS A 54 -4.48 17.41 -30.44
CA LYS A 54 -5.88 17.18 -30.08
C LYS A 54 -5.93 16.57 -28.68
N PHE A 55 -6.68 17.20 -27.78
CA PHE A 55 -7.03 16.67 -26.45
C PHE A 55 -8.33 15.85 -26.55
N LEU A 56 -8.36 14.68 -25.91
CA LEU A 56 -9.44 13.69 -25.92
C LEU A 56 -9.85 13.22 -27.34
N PRO A 57 -8.90 12.68 -28.14
CA PRO A 57 -9.23 12.11 -29.44
C PRO A 57 -10.10 10.85 -29.31
N ASP A 58 -10.96 10.64 -30.30
CA ASP A 58 -11.63 9.37 -30.53
C ASP A 58 -10.63 8.29 -31.01
N ALA A 59 -11.04 7.03 -30.90
CA ALA A 59 -10.21 5.88 -31.25
C ALA A 59 -9.87 5.85 -32.75
N ALA A 60 -10.80 6.29 -33.61
CA ALA A 60 -10.58 6.35 -35.06
C ALA A 60 -9.48 7.35 -35.44
N TYR A 61 -9.42 8.50 -34.75
CA TYR A 61 -8.34 9.46 -34.89
C TYR A 61 -6.99 8.85 -34.48
N ILE A 62 -6.94 8.09 -33.37
CA ILE A 62 -5.72 7.42 -32.94
C ILE A 62 -5.28 6.34 -33.94
N ASP A 63 -6.21 5.55 -34.46
CA ASP A 63 -5.91 4.50 -35.43
C ASP A 63 -5.47 5.03 -36.81
N SER A 64 -5.85 6.26 -37.15
CA SER A 64 -5.43 6.93 -38.39
C SER A 64 -4.12 7.71 -38.26
N MET A 65 -3.58 7.89 -37.05
CA MET A 65 -2.30 8.56 -36.86
C MET A 65 -1.12 7.73 -37.38
N PRO A 66 -0.10 8.36 -37.99
CA PRO A 66 1.16 7.70 -38.27
C PRO A 66 1.76 7.07 -37.00
N PRO A 67 2.44 5.91 -37.09
CA PRO A 67 3.01 5.23 -35.92
C PRO A 67 3.94 6.11 -35.07
N ALA A 68 4.70 7.01 -35.72
CA ALA A 68 5.58 7.95 -35.05
C ALA A 68 4.80 8.94 -34.16
N ASP A 69 3.68 9.47 -34.64
CA ASP A 69 2.85 10.44 -33.90
C ASP A 69 2.09 9.78 -32.75
N SER A 70 1.58 8.56 -32.98
CA SER A 70 0.93 7.76 -31.95
C SER A 70 1.92 7.40 -30.82
N SER A 71 3.15 7.02 -31.18
CA SER A 71 4.22 6.79 -30.21
C SER A 71 4.60 8.08 -29.49
N GLY A 72 4.78 9.20 -30.20
CA GLY A 72 5.08 10.49 -29.59
C GLY A 72 4.04 10.91 -28.55
N ARG A 73 2.75 10.72 -28.87
CA ARG A 73 1.64 10.94 -27.96
C ARG A 73 1.74 10.08 -26.70
N MET A 74 1.96 8.78 -26.85
CA MET A 74 2.15 7.87 -25.72
C MET A 74 3.29 8.33 -24.81
N HIS A 75 4.44 8.67 -25.41
CA HIS A 75 5.63 9.10 -24.67
C HIS A 75 5.37 10.39 -23.89
N PHE A 76 4.67 11.35 -24.48
CA PHE A 76 4.26 12.59 -23.80
C PHE A 76 3.43 12.29 -22.55
N TYR A 77 2.38 11.48 -22.65
CA TYR A 77 1.50 11.21 -21.50
C TYR A 77 2.14 10.34 -20.43
N ILE A 78 2.96 9.35 -20.80
CA ILE A 78 3.75 8.58 -19.83
C ILE A 78 4.70 9.53 -19.07
N SER A 79 5.37 10.43 -19.78
CA SER A 79 6.26 11.43 -19.14
C SER A 79 5.48 12.37 -18.22
N ALA A 80 4.30 12.83 -18.65
CA ALA A 80 3.42 13.65 -17.84
C ALA A 80 2.97 12.93 -16.55
N MET A 81 2.61 11.65 -16.64
CA MET A 81 2.28 10.83 -15.46
C MET A 81 3.48 10.67 -14.52
N VAL A 82 4.67 10.43 -15.05
CA VAL A 82 5.90 10.31 -14.24
C VAL A 82 6.22 11.62 -13.52
N LEU A 83 6.16 12.76 -14.22
CA LEU A 83 6.39 14.08 -13.63
C LEU A 83 5.31 14.44 -12.59
N PHE A 84 4.05 14.10 -12.89
CA PHE A 84 2.96 14.28 -11.94
C PHE A 84 3.16 13.44 -10.68
N TYR A 85 3.53 12.17 -10.83
CA TYR A 85 3.82 11.28 -9.71
C TYR A 85 4.99 11.79 -8.86
N ALA A 86 6.09 12.23 -9.49
CA ALA A 86 7.21 12.84 -8.79
C ALA A 86 6.76 14.07 -7.99
N SER A 87 5.91 14.91 -8.57
CA SER A 87 5.34 16.08 -7.89
C SER A 87 4.48 15.69 -6.68
N VAL A 88 3.64 14.63 -6.81
CA VAL A 88 2.84 14.08 -5.71
C VAL A 88 3.74 13.56 -4.59
N VAL A 89 4.82 12.82 -4.92
CA VAL A 89 5.78 12.31 -3.93
C VAL A 89 6.46 13.44 -3.17
N VAL A 90 6.99 14.44 -3.88
CA VAL A 90 7.65 15.60 -3.26
C VAL A 90 6.68 16.35 -2.35
N LEU A 91 5.48 16.67 -2.86
CA LEU A 91 4.48 17.43 -2.11
C LEU A 91 3.97 16.65 -0.88
N GLY A 92 3.63 15.37 -1.04
CA GLY A 92 3.16 14.54 0.06
C GLY A 92 4.20 14.33 1.15
N THR A 93 5.47 14.12 0.77
CA THR A 93 6.59 14.04 1.72
C THR A 93 6.77 15.35 2.46
N PHE A 94 6.70 16.48 1.75
CA PHE A 94 6.78 17.82 2.37
C PHE A 94 5.64 18.06 3.37
N ILE A 95 4.39 17.64 3.04
CA ILE A 95 3.25 17.77 3.95
C ILE A 95 3.46 16.96 5.23
N LEU A 96 3.90 15.70 5.14
CA LEU A 96 4.15 14.88 6.33
C LEU A 96 5.31 15.43 7.18
N TRP A 97 6.37 15.89 6.53
CA TRP A 97 7.49 16.54 7.20
C TRP A 97 7.06 17.82 7.93
N LEU A 98 6.29 18.67 7.26
CA LEU A 98 5.78 19.91 7.84
C LEU A 98 4.81 19.63 9.00
N GLY A 99 3.92 18.63 8.86
CA GLY A 99 3.04 18.16 9.92
C GLY A 99 3.78 17.75 11.17
N THR A 100 4.86 16.98 11.00
CA THR A 100 5.75 16.56 12.10
C THR A 100 6.39 17.76 12.80
N ARG A 101 6.91 18.72 12.03
CA ARG A 101 7.52 19.95 12.59
C ARG A 101 6.50 20.80 13.34
N CYS A 102 5.32 21.03 12.75
CA CYS A 102 4.26 21.81 13.36
C CYS A 102 3.77 21.19 14.68
N LYS A 103 3.65 19.86 14.77
CA LYS A 103 3.26 19.17 16.00
C LYS A 103 4.31 19.31 17.10
N ASN A 104 5.60 19.23 16.75
CA ASN A 104 6.69 19.35 17.72
C ASN A 104 6.93 20.79 18.19
N CYS A 105 6.61 21.80 17.36
CA CYS A 105 6.70 23.21 17.75
C CYS A 105 5.52 23.68 18.61
N ARG A 106 4.39 22.95 18.62
CA ARG A 106 3.21 23.35 19.37
C ARG A 106 3.36 22.93 20.85
N SER A 107 3.94 23.83 21.63
CA SER A 107 3.83 23.82 23.09
C SER A 107 2.37 24.09 23.46
N GLU A 108 1.50 23.08 23.42
CA GLU A 108 0.19 23.26 24.05
C GLU A 108 0.34 23.25 25.57
N PRO A 109 -0.34 24.17 26.28
CA PRO A 109 -0.43 24.13 27.72
C PRO A 109 -1.17 22.86 28.12
N GLU A 110 -0.58 22.05 29.00
CA GLU A 110 -1.10 20.76 29.48
C GLU A 110 -2.50 20.84 30.12
N HIS A 111 -3.11 22.02 30.24
CA HIS A 111 -4.20 22.29 31.18
C HIS A 111 -5.64 21.96 30.76
N ILE A 112 -5.92 21.48 29.54
CA ILE A 112 -7.33 21.21 29.13
C ILE A 112 -7.64 19.70 28.98
N LEU A 113 -6.64 18.87 28.71
CA LEU A 113 -6.80 17.40 28.71
C LEU A 113 -6.36 16.76 30.03
N SER A 114 -5.40 17.36 30.76
CA SER A 114 -5.03 16.88 32.10
C SER A 114 -6.14 17.07 33.13
N SER A 115 -7.04 18.06 32.96
CA SER A 115 -8.16 18.28 33.89
C SER A 115 -9.29 17.24 33.80
N LEU A 116 -9.23 16.32 32.82
CA LEU A 116 -10.14 15.17 32.74
C LEU A 116 -9.47 13.87 33.20
N ASP A 117 -8.14 13.75 33.10
CA ASP A 117 -7.37 12.60 33.64
C ASP A 117 -6.93 12.80 35.10
N SER A 118 -6.78 14.03 35.59
CA SER A 118 -6.28 14.31 36.95
C SER A 118 -7.29 14.09 38.08
N LEU A 119 -8.42 13.41 37.80
CA LEU A 119 -9.34 12.94 38.83
C LEU A 119 -9.23 11.44 39.09
N GLU A 120 -8.45 10.70 38.28
CA GLU A 120 -8.12 9.31 38.54
C GLU A 120 -6.60 9.14 38.62
N ASP A 121 -6.17 8.90 39.86
CA ASP A 121 -4.98 8.13 40.24
C ASP A 121 -3.64 8.89 40.43
N GLY A 122 -3.24 8.98 41.69
CA GLY A 122 -1.96 9.50 42.17
C GLY A 122 -0.91 8.39 42.27
N SER A 123 -0.67 7.69 41.16
CA SER A 123 0.32 6.60 41.08
C SER A 123 1.54 7.06 40.29
N ASP A 124 2.73 6.97 40.89
CA ASP A 124 4.06 7.20 40.30
C ASP A 124 4.42 6.12 39.25
N ALA A 125 3.46 5.73 38.40
CA ALA A 125 3.68 4.78 37.32
C ALA A 125 4.46 5.47 36.17
N PRO A 126 5.46 4.79 35.58
CA PRO A 126 6.18 5.33 34.43
C PRO A 126 5.18 5.65 33.31
N GLN A 127 5.16 6.92 32.89
CA GLN A 127 4.29 7.40 31.81
C GLN A 127 4.59 6.60 30.53
N LEU A 128 3.66 5.74 30.13
CA LEU A 128 3.76 5.05 28.85
C LEU A 128 3.84 6.09 27.72
N PRO A 129 4.68 5.84 26.69
CA PRO A 129 4.83 6.77 25.57
C PRO A 129 3.48 7.04 24.89
N PRO A 130 3.27 8.25 24.34
CA PRO A 130 2.00 8.65 23.73
C PRO A 130 1.59 7.70 22.60
N GLN A 131 0.58 6.86 22.86
CA GLN A 131 0.10 5.82 21.95
C GLN A 131 -0.72 6.43 20.81
N LYS A 132 -0.45 6.03 19.57
CA LYS A 132 -1.34 6.32 18.44
C LYS A 132 -2.57 5.43 18.58
N ALA A 133 -3.73 6.01 18.90
CA ALA A 133 -4.99 5.30 18.73
C ALA A 133 -5.16 5.02 17.22
N GLY A 134 -4.86 3.79 16.79
CA GLY A 134 -5.06 3.37 15.41
C GLY A 134 -6.50 3.64 14.96
N LEU A 135 -6.70 3.86 13.65
CA LEU A 135 -8.06 4.03 13.11
C LEU A 135 -8.93 2.85 13.53
N SER A 136 -10.06 3.14 14.17
CA SER A 136 -10.99 2.10 14.62
C SER A 136 -11.45 1.25 13.44
N ARG A 137 -11.81 -0.01 13.71
CA ARG A 137 -12.28 -0.95 12.67
C ARG A 137 -13.46 -0.37 11.87
N ARG A 138 -14.37 0.33 12.54
CA ARG A 138 -15.52 1.02 11.91
C ARG A 138 -15.07 2.16 10.99
N CYS A 139 -14.10 2.95 11.44
CA CYS A 139 -13.55 4.05 10.64
C CYS A 139 -12.84 3.54 9.40
N LYS A 140 -12.01 2.49 9.52
CA LYS A 140 -11.33 1.83 8.38
C LYS A 140 -12.35 1.34 7.33
N ARG A 141 -13.41 0.65 7.75
CA ARG A 141 -14.49 0.20 6.86
C ARG A 141 -15.19 1.36 6.16
N ALA A 142 -15.54 2.42 6.90
CA ALA A 142 -16.22 3.58 6.33
C ALA A 142 -15.35 4.31 5.30
N LEU A 143 -14.07 4.57 5.63
CA LEU A 143 -13.13 5.21 4.72
C LEU A 143 -12.86 4.34 3.48
N PHE A 144 -12.70 3.03 3.66
CA PHE A 144 -12.59 2.10 2.54
C PHE A 144 -13.83 2.15 1.65
N ALA A 145 -15.04 2.04 2.22
CA ALA A 145 -16.28 2.07 1.44
C ALA A 145 -16.43 3.38 0.64
N ILE A 146 -16.10 4.53 1.23
CA ILE A 146 -16.12 5.84 0.56
C ILE A 146 -15.12 5.86 -0.61
N THR A 147 -13.87 5.48 -0.35
CA THR A 147 -12.79 5.54 -1.35
C THR A 147 -12.99 4.55 -2.49
N PHE A 148 -13.41 3.32 -2.17
CA PHE A 148 -13.78 2.32 -3.16
C PHE A 148 -14.97 2.78 -3.99
N SER A 149 -16.06 3.26 -3.37
CA SER A 149 -17.25 3.73 -4.10
C SER A 149 -16.92 4.87 -5.07
N PHE A 150 -16.07 5.82 -4.64
CA PHE A 150 -15.60 6.89 -5.50
C PHE A 150 -14.74 6.36 -6.66
N THR A 151 -13.76 5.50 -6.36
CA THR A 151 -12.87 4.89 -7.37
C THR A 151 -13.66 4.09 -8.40
N TYR A 152 -14.55 3.22 -7.93
CA TYR A 152 -15.45 2.41 -8.74
C TYR A 152 -16.31 3.29 -9.65
N SER A 153 -16.97 4.31 -9.08
CA SER A 153 -17.84 5.21 -9.84
C SER A 153 -17.08 6.06 -10.86
N ALA A 154 -15.92 6.60 -10.49
CA ALA A 154 -15.10 7.42 -11.38
C ALA A 154 -14.54 6.63 -12.55
N THR A 155 -14.04 5.42 -12.29
CA THR A 155 -13.50 4.52 -13.34
C THR A 155 -14.61 3.96 -14.23
N LEU A 156 -15.76 3.60 -13.66
CA LEU A 156 -16.96 3.21 -14.41
C LEU A 156 -17.42 4.34 -15.33
N ALA A 157 -17.59 5.55 -14.80
CA ALA A 157 -18.00 6.72 -15.57
C ALA A 157 -17.00 7.02 -16.69
N ALA A 158 -15.69 6.99 -16.39
CA ALA A 158 -14.64 7.20 -17.38
C ALA A 158 -14.68 6.16 -18.51
N ALA A 159 -14.84 4.88 -18.17
CA ALA A 159 -14.88 3.79 -19.14
C ALA A 159 -16.12 3.86 -20.04
N PHE A 160 -17.32 4.01 -19.45
CA PHE A 160 -18.57 4.08 -20.20
C PHE A 160 -18.72 5.39 -20.99
N ALA A 161 -18.28 6.54 -20.46
CA ALA A 161 -18.28 7.80 -21.21
C ALA A 161 -17.28 7.76 -22.37
N SER A 162 -16.10 7.15 -22.17
CA SER A 162 -15.15 6.89 -23.26
C SER A 162 -15.78 5.98 -24.31
N GLY A 163 -16.56 4.99 -23.87
CA GLY A 163 -17.30 4.12 -24.75
C GLY A 163 -18.35 4.87 -25.59
N ALA A 164 -19.19 5.67 -24.95
CA ALA A 164 -20.24 6.44 -25.62
C ALA A 164 -19.71 7.49 -26.60
N THR A 165 -18.48 7.96 -26.38
CA THR A 165 -17.84 9.00 -27.22
C THR A 165 -16.86 8.44 -28.24
N GLY A 166 -16.82 7.12 -28.42
CA GLY A 166 -15.94 6.46 -29.40
C GLY A 166 -14.45 6.55 -29.07
N ARG A 167 -14.09 6.81 -27.80
CA ARG A 167 -12.70 6.92 -27.31
C ARG A 167 -12.13 5.62 -26.75
N LEU A 168 -13.00 4.63 -26.51
CA LEU A 168 -12.60 3.31 -26.03
C LEU A 168 -12.11 2.43 -27.20
N SER A 169 -10.94 1.83 -27.06
CA SER A 169 -10.30 0.99 -28.09
C SER A 169 -9.97 -0.40 -27.57
N GLN A 170 -10.14 -1.42 -28.41
CA GLN A 170 -9.73 -2.79 -28.09
C GLN A 170 -8.20 -2.98 -28.05
N LYS A 171 -7.42 -2.05 -28.61
CA LYS A 171 -5.95 -2.13 -28.64
C LYS A 171 -5.30 -1.53 -27.39
N THR A 172 -5.83 -0.40 -26.92
CA THR A 172 -5.20 0.41 -25.87
C THR A 172 -6.09 0.63 -24.65
N GLY A 173 -7.37 0.23 -24.69
CA GLY A 173 -8.34 0.56 -23.66
C GLY A 173 -8.77 2.03 -23.77
N LEU A 174 -8.48 2.83 -22.74
CA LEU A 174 -8.82 4.25 -22.72
C LEU A 174 -7.79 5.08 -23.52
N CYS A 175 -8.15 6.32 -23.85
CA CYS A 175 -7.16 7.27 -24.33
C CYS A 175 -6.26 7.77 -23.18
N TRP A 176 -5.03 8.15 -23.53
CA TRP A 176 -3.99 8.53 -22.57
C TRP A 176 -4.37 9.69 -21.65
N GLU A 177 -5.22 10.62 -22.11
CA GLU A 177 -5.76 11.70 -21.30
C GLU A 177 -6.64 11.21 -20.16
N VAL A 178 -7.52 10.25 -20.45
CA VAL A 178 -8.41 9.71 -19.43
C VAL A 178 -7.58 8.94 -18.40
N TYR A 179 -6.56 8.20 -18.84
CA TYR A 179 -5.60 7.62 -17.91
C TYR A 179 -4.90 8.68 -17.05
N LEU A 180 -4.46 9.81 -17.65
CA LEU A 180 -3.81 10.89 -16.90
C LEU A 180 -4.77 11.53 -15.88
N ILE A 181 -6.03 11.74 -16.23
CA ILE A 181 -7.05 12.29 -15.33
C ILE A 181 -7.32 11.35 -14.15
N LEU A 182 -7.49 10.06 -14.41
CA LEU A 182 -7.72 9.06 -13.37
C LEU A 182 -6.48 8.92 -12.46
N PHE A 183 -5.29 8.89 -13.04
CA PHE A 183 -4.03 8.89 -12.32
C PHE A 183 -3.85 10.15 -11.46
N GLY A 184 -4.22 11.32 -12.02
CA GLY A 184 -4.25 12.59 -11.33
C GLY A 184 -5.16 12.58 -10.10
N THR A 185 -6.35 12.02 -10.27
CA THR A 185 -7.35 11.85 -9.20
C THR A 185 -6.82 10.96 -8.07
N ALA A 186 -6.14 9.86 -8.40
CA ALA A 186 -5.47 9.02 -7.40
C ALA A 186 -4.37 9.80 -6.65
N GLY A 187 -3.60 10.64 -7.34
CA GLY A 187 -2.58 11.48 -6.72
C GLY A 187 -3.15 12.52 -5.76
N VAL A 188 -4.24 13.21 -6.14
CA VAL A 188 -4.96 14.14 -5.25
C VAL A 188 -5.47 13.41 -4.00
N TRP A 189 -5.96 12.19 -4.14
CA TRP A 189 -6.36 11.38 -2.99
C TRP A 189 -5.18 11.07 -2.07
N GLN A 190 -4.00 10.72 -2.61
CA GLN A 190 -2.79 10.48 -1.80
C GLN A 190 -2.33 11.75 -1.04
N ILE A 191 -2.39 12.92 -1.67
CA ILE A 191 -2.10 14.20 -1.01
C ILE A 191 -3.12 14.48 0.11
N THR A 192 -4.40 14.23 -0.15
CA THR A 192 -5.47 14.38 0.86
C THR A 192 -5.19 13.49 2.07
N GLN A 193 -4.79 12.23 1.84
CA GLN A 193 -4.40 11.34 2.93
C GLN A 193 -3.19 11.86 3.71
N ALA A 194 -2.17 12.42 3.04
CA ALA A 194 -1.03 13.01 3.74
C ALA A 194 -1.43 14.18 4.63
N ILE A 195 -2.34 15.04 4.19
CA ILE A 195 -2.86 16.15 5.00
C ILE A 195 -3.57 15.60 6.24
N ILE A 196 -4.47 14.63 6.06
CA ILE A 196 -5.19 14.01 7.19
C ILE A 196 -4.19 13.32 8.14
N ALA A 197 -3.24 12.54 7.60
CA ALA A 197 -2.21 11.84 8.36
C ALA A 197 -1.34 12.80 9.19
N ALA A 198 -0.98 13.96 8.64
CA ALA A 198 -0.24 15.02 9.34
C ALA A 198 -1.05 15.64 10.48
N VAL A 199 -2.36 15.83 10.30
CA VAL A 199 -3.25 16.40 11.31
C VAL A 199 -3.44 15.45 12.50
N ILE A 200 -3.65 14.16 12.23
CA ILE A 200 -3.91 13.13 13.25
C ILE A 200 -2.64 12.60 13.93
N LEU A 201 -1.45 13.05 13.49
CA LEU A 201 -0.18 12.61 14.06
C LEU A 201 -0.11 12.94 15.57
N PRO A 202 0.14 11.95 16.45
CA PRO A 202 0.38 12.17 17.86
C PRO A 202 1.67 12.97 18.11
N LYS A 203 1.76 13.66 19.25
CA LYS A 203 3.01 14.32 19.67
C LYS A 203 4.09 13.26 19.91
N GLY A 204 5.33 13.55 19.53
CA GLY A 204 6.47 12.64 19.72
C GLY A 204 6.62 11.55 18.64
N ARG A 205 5.64 11.37 17.76
CA ARG A 205 5.75 10.47 16.60
C ARG A 205 6.10 11.27 15.32
N ARG A 206 6.72 10.61 14.34
CA ARG A 206 7.02 11.16 13.01
C ARG A 206 6.73 10.14 11.91
N TYR A 207 6.54 10.63 10.69
CA TYR A 207 6.61 9.76 9.51
C TYR A 207 8.03 9.79 8.95
N GLY A 208 8.60 8.62 8.68
CA GLY A 208 9.88 8.51 7.96
C GLY A 208 9.79 9.12 6.54
N LEU A 209 10.91 9.62 6.03
CA LEU A 209 10.97 10.27 4.70
C LEU A 209 10.52 9.34 3.56
N LYS A 210 10.83 8.05 3.69
CA LYS A 210 10.44 6.98 2.75
C LYS A 210 8.97 6.58 2.83
N THR A 211 8.27 6.95 3.90
CA THR A 211 6.92 6.45 4.18
C THR A 211 5.91 6.89 3.13
N PHE A 212 5.91 8.17 2.73
CA PHE A 212 4.98 8.64 1.70
C PHE A 212 5.28 8.00 0.34
N PHE A 213 6.56 7.92 -0.05
CA PHE A 213 6.95 7.27 -1.30
C PHE A 213 6.44 5.83 -1.37
N THR A 214 6.71 5.03 -0.34
CA THR A 214 6.28 3.62 -0.32
C THR A 214 4.76 3.46 -0.31
N ALA A 215 4.04 4.29 0.46
CA ALA A 215 2.59 4.30 0.50
C ALA A 215 1.97 4.73 -0.85
N SER A 216 2.54 5.74 -1.50
CA SER A 216 2.07 6.21 -2.81
C SER A 216 2.28 5.16 -3.91
N LEU A 217 3.35 4.35 -3.85
CA LEU A 217 3.53 3.24 -4.78
C LEU A 217 2.43 2.19 -4.63
N SER A 218 2.08 1.80 -3.41
CA SER A 218 0.95 0.88 -3.19
C SER A 218 -0.39 1.46 -3.68
N GLY A 219 -0.57 2.77 -3.56
CA GLY A 219 -1.83 3.43 -3.92
C GLY A 219 -1.96 3.85 -5.38
N MET A 220 -0.86 4.06 -6.12
CA MET A 220 -0.88 4.64 -7.48
C MET A 220 -0.15 3.81 -8.54
N CYS A 221 0.77 2.93 -8.16
CA CYS A 221 1.59 2.24 -9.15
C CYS A 221 0.72 1.29 -10.01
N PRO A 222 0.77 1.40 -11.35
CA PRO A 222 0.12 0.43 -12.23
C PRO A 222 0.63 -0.98 -11.88
N ILE A 223 -0.26 -1.99 -11.93
CA ILE A 223 0.00 -3.39 -11.54
C ILE A 223 -0.07 -3.65 -10.02
N VAL A 224 0.38 -2.71 -9.18
CA VAL A 224 0.43 -2.89 -7.71
C VAL A 224 -0.86 -2.45 -7.04
N SER A 225 -1.43 -1.34 -7.51
CA SER A 225 -2.61 -0.70 -6.92
C SER A 225 -3.91 -1.41 -7.28
N ASP A 226 -4.78 -1.62 -6.30
CA ASP A 226 -6.13 -2.18 -6.52
C ASP A 226 -7.02 -1.23 -7.35
N ALA A 227 -6.74 0.08 -7.34
CA ALA A 227 -7.45 1.04 -8.19
C ALA A 227 -7.17 0.80 -9.68
N TYR A 228 -5.97 0.33 -10.02
CA TYR A 228 -5.63 -0.07 -11.38
C TYR A 228 -6.35 -1.38 -11.78
N ASP A 229 -6.45 -2.33 -10.84
CA ASP A 229 -7.19 -3.58 -11.06
C ASP A 229 -8.68 -3.33 -11.32
N THR A 230 -9.27 -2.44 -10.51
CA THR A 230 -10.63 -1.94 -10.73
C THR A 230 -10.77 -1.30 -12.13
N LEU A 231 -9.81 -0.46 -12.54
CA LEU A 231 -9.86 0.22 -13.83
C LEU A 231 -9.82 -0.73 -15.02
N LYS A 232 -8.94 -1.76 -15.02
CA LYS A 232 -8.86 -2.71 -16.14
C LYS A 232 -10.17 -3.50 -16.30
N ASP A 233 -10.84 -3.82 -15.19
CA ASP A 233 -12.11 -4.54 -15.18
C ASP A 233 -13.25 -3.66 -15.69
N MET A 234 -13.27 -2.37 -15.30
CA MET A 234 -14.21 -1.39 -15.87
C MET A 234 -14.04 -1.25 -17.39
N ILE A 235 -12.81 -1.26 -17.88
CA ILE A 235 -12.52 -1.20 -19.32
C ILE A 235 -13.05 -2.45 -20.03
N LEU A 236 -12.83 -3.65 -19.47
CA LEU A 236 -13.38 -4.89 -20.02
C LEU A 236 -14.90 -4.82 -20.10
N ALA A 237 -15.57 -4.42 -19.01
CA ALA A 237 -17.03 -4.31 -18.97
C ALA A 237 -17.57 -3.29 -19.99
N ALA A 238 -16.91 -2.14 -20.14
CA ALA A 238 -17.30 -1.14 -21.14
C ALA A 238 -17.07 -1.64 -22.59
N LEU A 239 -15.99 -2.39 -22.85
CA LEU A 239 -15.77 -3.04 -24.14
C LEU A 239 -16.83 -4.11 -24.42
N CYS A 240 -17.22 -4.88 -23.40
CA CYS A 240 -18.32 -5.83 -23.48
C CYS A 240 -19.64 -5.13 -23.82
N TRP A 241 -19.92 -3.98 -23.19
CA TRP A 241 -21.09 -3.17 -23.47
C TRP A 241 -21.15 -2.68 -24.92
N GLN A 242 -20.02 -2.21 -25.44
CA GLN A 242 -19.89 -1.73 -26.83
C GLN A 242 -19.96 -2.83 -27.90
N SER A 243 -19.88 -4.10 -27.53
CA SER A 243 -19.78 -5.22 -28.49
C SER A 243 -20.96 -5.34 -29.46
N GLY A 244 -22.14 -4.83 -29.09
CA GLY A 244 -23.39 -5.05 -29.82
C GLY A 244 -23.94 -6.49 -29.71
N VAL A 245 -23.26 -7.38 -28.98
CA VAL A 245 -23.67 -8.78 -28.80
C VAL A 245 -24.25 -8.97 -27.40
N THR A 246 -25.55 -9.26 -27.30
CA THR A 246 -26.29 -9.35 -26.02
C THR A 246 -25.60 -10.25 -25.00
N PHE A 247 -25.12 -11.43 -25.43
CA PHE A 247 -24.40 -12.36 -24.55
C PHE A 247 -23.15 -11.73 -23.91
N VAL A 248 -22.34 -11.03 -24.71
CA VAL A 248 -21.12 -10.37 -24.25
C VAL A 248 -21.45 -9.19 -23.35
N GLN A 249 -22.52 -8.45 -23.63
CA GLN A 249 -22.99 -7.36 -22.76
C GLN A 249 -23.41 -7.87 -21.38
N VAL A 250 -24.14 -8.99 -21.31
CA VAL A 250 -24.50 -9.64 -20.05
C VAL A 250 -23.25 -10.05 -19.27
N ILE A 251 -22.25 -10.61 -19.94
CA ILE A 251 -20.95 -10.93 -19.31
C ILE A 251 -20.28 -9.69 -18.72
N GLY A 252 -20.30 -8.56 -19.45
CA GLY A 252 -19.78 -7.29 -18.95
C GLY A 252 -20.47 -6.83 -17.66
N ILE A 253 -21.80 -6.94 -17.60
CA ILE A 253 -22.57 -6.58 -16.39
C ILE A 253 -22.24 -7.54 -15.24
N LEU A 254 -22.18 -8.84 -15.50
CA LEU A 254 -21.85 -9.84 -14.47
C LEU A 254 -20.43 -9.63 -13.91
N SER A 255 -19.47 -9.25 -14.75
CA SER A 255 -18.11 -8.87 -14.34
C SER A 255 -18.12 -7.68 -13.36
N LEU A 256 -18.90 -6.63 -13.66
CA LEU A 256 -19.05 -5.46 -12.77
C LEU A 256 -19.68 -5.83 -11.43
N VAL A 257 -20.78 -6.59 -11.46
CA VAL A 257 -21.49 -7.03 -10.26
C VAL A 257 -20.58 -7.90 -9.40
N HIS A 258 -19.81 -8.81 -10.01
CA HIS A 258 -18.85 -9.65 -9.31
C HIS A 258 -17.78 -8.82 -8.59
N LEU A 259 -17.16 -7.86 -9.28
CA LEU A 259 -16.13 -7.01 -8.69
C LEU A 259 -16.65 -6.21 -7.49
N ALA A 260 -17.83 -5.61 -7.63
CA ALA A 260 -18.48 -4.88 -6.54
C ALA A 260 -18.84 -5.80 -5.37
N ALA A 261 -19.41 -6.98 -5.65
CA ALA A 261 -19.78 -7.97 -4.64
C ALA A 261 -18.56 -8.48 -3.87
N LEU A 262 -17.44 -8.72 -4.55
CA LEU A 262 -16.19 -9.15 -3.92
C LEU A 262 -15.66 -8.10 -2.94
N HIS A 263 -15.60 -6.83 -3.34
CA HIS A 263 -15.12 -5.76 -2.47
C HIS A 263 -16.05 -5.50 -1.27
N ILE A 264 -17.36 -5.61 -1.47
CA ILE A 264 -18.34 -5.59 -0.37
C ILE A 264 -18.09 -6.78 0.57
N TYR A 265 -17.94 -7.99 0.02
CA TYR A 265 -17.68 -9.18 0.81
C TYR A 265 -16.42 -9.03 1.67
N CYS A 266 -15.30 -8.62 1.06
CA CYS A 266 -14.05 -8.37 1.74
C CYS A 266 -14.17 -7.28 2.80
N SER A 267 -14.95 -6.22 2.56
CA SER A 267 -15.12 -5.13 3.51
C SER A 267 -15.93 -5.50 4.76
N PHE A 268 -16.93 -6.39 4.63
CA PHE A 268 -17.88 -6.68 5.70
C PHE A 268 -17.64 -8.02 6.40
N PHE A 269 -17.06 -8.99 5.70
CA PHE A 269 -17.00 -10.38 6.18
C PHE A 269 -15.58 -10.95 6.30
N ASP A 270 -14.56 -10.34 5.71
CA ASP A 270 -13.18 -10.82 5.79
C ASP A 270 -12.23 -9.69 6.21
N ASP A 271 -12.02 -9.57 7.53
CA ASP A 271 -11.17 -8.53 8.14
C ASP A 271 -9.73 -8.55 7.62
N LYS A 272 -9.21 -9.72 7.19
CA LYS A 272 -7.86 -9.84 6.61
C LYS A 272 -7.83 -9.22 5.22
N CYS A 273 -8.85 -9.51 4.40
CA CYS A 273 -9.00 -8.87 3.10
C CYS A 273 -9.22 -7.36 3.25
N LEU A 274 -10.02 -6.91 4.23
CA LEU A 274 -10.19 -5.49 4.51
C LEU A 274 -8.87 -4.82 4.87
N ALA A 275 -8.01 -5.43 5.71
CA ALA A 275 -6.70 -4.87 6.05
C ALA A 275 -5.82 -4.71 4.80
N GLN A 276 -5.82 -5.71 3.91
CA GLN A 276 -5.11 -5.66 2.64
C GLN A 276 -5.63 -4.54 1.73
N LEU A 277 -6.96 -4.42 1.57
CA LEU A 277 -7.60 -3.37 0.77
C LEU A 277 -7.35 -1.97 1.34
N CYS A 278 -7.39 -1.82 2.67
CA CYS A 278 -7.00 -0.57 3.34
C CYS A 278 -5.53 -0.22 3.03
N GLY A 279 -4.64 -1.21 2.96
CA GLY A 279 -3.23 -1.00 2.61
C GLY A 279 -3.00 -0.41 1.22
N SER A 280 -3.98 -0.54 0.32
CA SER A 280 -3.96 -0.01 -1.05
C SER A 280 -4.74 1.31 -1.16
N HIS A 281 -5.99 1.34 -0.67
CA HIS A 281 -6.88 2.50 -0.78
C HIS A 281 -6.58 3.62 0.23
N LEU A 282 -6.05 3.27 1.40
CA LEU A 282 -5.74 4.17 2.51
C LEU A 282 -4.25 4.13 2.87
N SER A 283 -3.39 3.85 1.88
CA SER A 283 -1.99 3.49 2.05
C SER A 283 -1.17 4.47 2.91
N VAL A 284 -1.45 5.77 2.83
CA VAL A 284 -0.75 6.80 3.62
C VAL A 284 -1.33 6.90 5.04
N LEU A 285 -2.65 6.77 5.19
CA LEU A 285 -3.31 6.83 6.51
C LEU A 285 -2.98 5.64 7.41
N VAL A 286 -2.77 4.46 6.81
CA VAL A 286 -2.40 3.23 7.54
C VAL A 286 -0.90 3.00 7.61
N ALA A 287 -0.10 3.95 7.13
CA ALA A 287 1.35 3.85 7.21
C ALA A 287 1.83 3.96 8.66
N SER A 288 2.83 3.16 9.00
CA SER A 288 3.46 3.16 10.33
C SER A 288 4.18 4.49 10.59
N THR A 289 4.13 4.92 11.84
CA THR A 289 4.90 6.05 12.37
C THR A 289 6.11 5.54 13.12
N GLU A 290 7.14 6.36 13.20
CA GLU A 290 8.37 6.11 13.94
C GLU A 290 8.43 7.04 15.15
N ASP A 291 9.15 6.65 16.19
CA ASP A 291 9.48 7.56 17.29
C ASP A 291 10.44 8.66 16.85
N THR A 292 10.41 9.78 17.57
CA THR A 292 11.35 10.89 17.36
C THR A 292 12.72 10.68 18.01
N THR A 293 12.99 9.49 18.55
CA THR A 293 14.32 9.13 19.04
C THR A 293 15.37 9.30 17.93
N PRO A 294 16.58 9.72 18.29
CA PRO A 294 17.62 10.01 17.31
C PRO A 294 17.90 8.76 16.49
N GLU A 295 17.68 8.90 15.17
CA GLU A 295 17.92 7.91 14.14
C GLU A 295 19.24 7.16 14.35
N ASP A 296 19.18 5.84 14.52
CA ASP A 296 20.37 5.00 14.58
C ASP A 296 21.25 5.27 13.35
N THR A 297 22.43 5.81 13.63
CA THR A 297 23.36 6.31 12.61
C THR A 297 23.88 5.19 11.70
N SER A 298 23.64 3.93 12.09
CA SER A 298 23.97 2.69 11.39
C SER A 298 23.30 2.55 10.02
N ALA A 299 22.02 2.92 9.88
CA ALA A 299 21.29 2.76 8.61
C ALA A 299 21.82 3.68 7.50
N LYS A 300 22.41 4.83 7.86
CA LYS A 300 22.99 5.82 6.93
C LYS A 300 24.35 5.42 6.36
N GLN A 301 24.93 4.29 6.78
CA GLN A 301 26.20 3.78 6.24
C GLN A 301 26.01 2.67 5.18
N LEU A 302 24.78 2.23 4.93
CA LEU A 302 24.52 1.16 3.97
C LEU A 302 24.75 1.62 2.51
N PRO A 303 25.33 0.77 1.64
CA PRO A 303 25.49 1.08 0.22
C PRO A 303 24.12 1.23 -0.47
N LEU A 304 24.05 2.10 -1.49
CA LEU A 304 22.82 2.47 -2.21
C LEU A 304 21.99 1.25 -2.65
N CYS A 305 22.65 0.23 -3.22
CA CYS A 305 21.98 -0.99 -3.67
C CYS A 305 21.22 -1.70 -2.54
N ARG A 306 21.83 -1.80 -1.35
CA ARG A 306 21.18 -2.45 -0.19
C ARG A 306 19.99 -1.62 0.32
N ARG A 307 20.08 -0.28 0.28
CA ARG A 307 18.94 0.59 0.62
C ARG A 307 17.78 0.41 -0.34
N LEU A 308 18.05 0.38 -1.64
CA LEU A 308 17.04 0.14 -2.66
C LEU A 308 16.41 -1.25 -2.50
N CYS A 309 17.21 -2.28 -2.21
CA CYS A 309 16.70 -3.61 -1.89
C CYS A 309 15.77 -3.57 -0.66
N ASN A 310 16.18 -2.92 0.43
CA ASN A 310 15.36 -2.81 1.64
C ASN A 310 14.05 -2.03 1.41
N MET A 311 14.00 -1.17 0.39
CA MET A 311 12.78 -0.45 0.02
C MET A 311 11.86 -1.26 -0.90
N ILE A 312 12.43 -1.93 -1.91
CA ILE A 312 11.68 -2.66 -2.96
C ILE A 312 11.19 -4.01 -2.42
N LEU A 313 11.99 -4.69 -1.62
CA LEU A 313 11.71 -6.06 -1.18
C LEU A 313 10.40 -6.17 -0.37
N PRO A 314 10.09 -5.27 0.59
CA PRO A 314 8.79 -5.25 1.25
C PRO A 314 7.61 -5.02 0.31
N MET A 315 7.79 -4.21 -0.75
CA MET A 315 6.74 -3.98 -1.75
C MET A 315 6.46 -5.24 -2.56
N LEU A 316 7.51 -5.94 -2.99
CA LEU A 316 7.39 -7.21 -3.68
C LEU A 316 6.75 -8.27 -2.77
N TYR A 317 7.18 -8.34 -1.51
CA TYR A 317 6.59 -9.25 -0.53
C TYR A 317 5.08 -9.03 -0.37
N LYS A 318 4.63 -7.77 -0.26
CA LYS A 318 3.19 -7.43 -0.17
C LYS A 318 2.36 -7.92 -1.36
N GLN A 319 2.96 -8.14 -2.53
CA GLN A 319 2.28 -8.66 -3.71
C GLN A 319 2.15 -10.19 -3.71
N VAL A 320 2.89 -10.89 -2.85
CA VAL A 320 2.97 -12.36 -2.85
C VAL A 320 2.39 -13.00 -1.59
N THR A 321 1.87 -12.20 -0.66
CA THR A 321 1.30 -12.71 0.60
C THR A 321 0.15 -13.69 0.34
N PRO A 322 -0.10 -14.67 1.22
CA PRO A 322 -1.24 -15.59 1.11
C PRO A 322 -2.58 -14.85 0.94
N THR A 323 -2.77 -13.77 1.70
CA THR A 323 -3.97 -12.92 1.63
C THR A 323 -4.11 -12.27 0.26
N LYS A 324 -3.05 -11.65 -0.28
CA LYS A 324 -3.10 -11.04 -1.62
C LYS A 324 -3.27 -12.10 -2.72
N ARG A 325 -2.68 -13.29 -2.57
CA ARG A 325 -2.89 -14.44 -3.48
C ARG A 325 -4.35 -14.88 -3.49
N LYS A 326 -4.97 -15.05 -2.33
CA LYS A 326 -6.40 -15.37 -2.20
C LYS A 326 -7.26 -14.32 -2.91
N LEU A 327 -7.00 -13.04 -2.66
CA LEU A 327 -7.70 -11.93 -3.32
C LEU A 327 -7.51 -11.98 -4.85
N MET A 328 -6.26 -12.13 -5.32
CA MET A 328 -5.95 -12.24 -6.74
C MET A 328 -6.67 -13.41 -7.41
N VAL A 329 -6.84 -14.56 -6.74
CA VAL A 329 -7.60 -15.70 -7.29
C VAL A 329 -9.09 -15.39 -7.36
N LEU A 330 -9.67 -14.88 -6.27
CA LEU A 330 -11.10 -14.56 -6.19
C LEU A 330 -11.52 -13.48 -7.19
N GLU A 331 -10.63 -12.54 -7.48
CA GLU A 331 -10.85 -11.46 -8.45
C GLU A 331 -10.50 -11.91 -9.87
N ASN A 332 -9.25 -12.32 -10.11
CA ASN A 332 -8.76 -12.52 -11.48
C ASN A 332 -9.27 -13.80 -12.14
N VAL A 333 -9.66 -14.86 -11.42
CA VAL A 333 -10.16 -16.09 -12.06
C VAL A 333 -11.53 -15.85 -12.72
N PRO A 334 -12.54 -15.28 -12.03
CA PRO A 334 -13.79 -14.89 -12.68
C PRO A 334 -13.57 -13.87 -13.80
N GLN A 335 -12.70 -12.87 -13.61
CA GLN A 335 -12.40 -11.89 -14.67
C GLN A 335 -11.72 -12.51 -15.89
N ALA A 336 -10.81 -13.48 -15.67
CA ALA A 336 -10.19 -14.23 -16.75
C ALA A 336 -11.23 -15.04 -17.54
N PHE A 337 -12.21 -15.65 -16.86
CA PHE A 337 -13.31 -16.34 -17.52
C PHE A 337 -14.11 -15.38 -18.42
N PHE A 338 -14.50 -14.21 -17.89
CA PHE A 338 -15.21 -13.19 -18.67
C PHE A 338 -14.39 -12.67 -19.85
N ALA A 339 -13.09 -12.42 -19.66
CA ALA A 339 -12.16 -12.01 -20.70
C ALA A 339 -12.01 -13.07 -21.80
N ILE A 340 -11.94 -14.36 -21.47
CA ILE A 340 -11.89 -15.46 -22.45
C ILE A 340 -13.17 -15.50 -23.28
N CYS A 341 -14.34 -15.38 -22.64
CA CYS A 341 -15.61 -15.32 -23.35
C CYS A 341 -15.67 -14.13 -24.31
N TYR A 342 -15.24 -12.95 -23.87
CA TYR A 342 -15.14 -11.75 -24.71
C TYR A 342 -14.23 -12.00 -25.93
N LEU A 343 -13.01 -12.50 -25.71
CA LEU A 343 -12.03 -12.74 -26.78
C LEU A 343 -12.49 -13.81 -27.78
N LYS A 344 -13.23 -14.84 -27.33
CA LYS A 344 -13.78 -15.86 -28.23
C LYS A 344 -14.83 -15.31 -29.18
N VAL A 345 -15.64 -14.34 -28.74
CA VAL A 345 -16.75 -13.78 -29.53
C VAL A 345 -16.30 -12.57 -30.35
N MET A 346 -15.57 -11.64 -29.74
CA MET A 346 -15.17 -10.38 -30.36
C MET A 346 -13.87 -10.46 -31.17
N GLY A 347 -13.10 -11.55 -30.99
CA GLY A 347 -11.80 -11.75 -31.63
C GLY A 347 -10.62 -11.24 -30.79
N ARG A 348 -9.51 -10.92 -31.46
CA ARG A 348 -8.22 -10.64 -30.81
C ARG A 348 -8.16 -9.20 -30.27
N SER A 349 -8.47 -8.99 -28.98
CA SER A 349 -8.06 -7.79 -28.24
C SER A 349 -6.77 -8.06 -27.46
N LEU A 350 -5.67 -7.46 -27.91
CA LEU A 350 -4.36 -7.59 -27.23
C LEU A 350 -4.42 -7.00 -25.81
N PHE A 351 -5.12 -5.89 -25.64
CA PHE A 351 -5.30 -5.24 -24.34
C PHE A 351 -5.96 -6.18 -23.33
N VAL A 352 -7.13 -6.74 -23.69
CA VAL A 352 -7.88 -7.64 -22.79
C VAL A 352 -7.07 -8.91 -22.51
N GLY A 353 -6.44 -9.50 -23.52
CA GLY A 353 -5.61 -10.69 -23.34
C GLY A 353 -4.39 -10.44 -22.44
N LEU A 354 -3.74 -9.28 -22.57
CA LEU A 354 -2.56 -8.95 -21.76
C LEU A 354 -2.94 -8.65 -20.31
N LEU A 355 -3.89 -7.73 -20.08
CA LEU A 355 -4.18 -7.22 -18.74
C LEU A 355 -5.06 -8.14 -17.89
N ASN A 356 -5.97 -8.91 -18.50
CA ASN A 356 -6.89 -9.78 -17.76
C ASN A 356 -6.46 -11.24 -17.74
N LEU A 357 -5.50 -11.66 -18.58
CA LEU A 357 -5.01 -13.04 -18.61
C LEU A 357 -3.51 -13.12 -18.33
N ALA A 358 -2.68 -12.57 -19.21
CA ALA A 358 -1.23 -12.81 -19.15
C ALA A 358 -0.57 -12.23 -17.89
N ILE A 359 -0.87 -10.97 -17.54
CA ILE A 359 -0.31 -10.32 -16.34
C ILE A 359 -0.79 -11.02 -15.06
N PRO A 360 -2.10 -11.25 -14.82
CA PRO A 360 -2.56 -11.95 -13.62
C PRO A 360 -1.98 -13.36 -13.47
N VAL A 361 -1.91 -14.15 -14.56
CA VAL A 361 -1.30 -15.49 -14.53
C VAL A 361 0.17 -15.40 -14.16
N PHE A 362 0.92 -14.47 -14.76
CA PHE A 362 2.31 -14.24 -14.42
C PHE A 362 2.49 -13.86 -12.94
N LEU A 363 1.68 -12.91 -12.44
CA LEU A 363 1.73 -12.49 -11.04
C LEU A 363 1.41 -13.63 -10.08
N LEU A 364 0.42 -14.47 -10.39
CA LEU A 364 0.05 -15.62 -9.57
C LEU A 364 1.18 -16.66 -9.50
N ILE A 365 1.80 -16.98 -10.65
CA ILE A 365 2.95 -17.88 -10.72
C ILE A 365 4.12 -17.31 -9.91
N MET A 366 4.47 -16.05 -10.15
CA MET A 366 5.55 -15.38 -9.42
C MET A 366 5.27 -15.33 -7.92
N ALA A 367 4.03 -15.05 -7.53
CA ALA A 367 3.63 -15.03 -6.12
C ALA A 367 3.79 -16.39 -5.44
N HIS A 368 3.49 -17.48 -6.15
CA HIS A 368 3.71 -18.82 -5.60
C HIS A 368 5.19 -19.18 -5.49
N LEU A 369 5.98 -18.90 -6.54
CA LEU A 369 7.39 -19.29 -6.60
C LEU A 369 8.30 -18.45 -5.69
N SER A 370 7.97 -17.16 -5.49
CA SER A 370 8.84 -16.23 -4.76
C SER A 370 8.47 -16.03 -3.29
N TYR A 371 7.31 -16.54 -2.83
CA TYR A 371 6.80 -16.29 -1.48
C TYR A 371 7.82 -16.57 -0.37
N GLY A 372 8.29 -17.82 -0.25
CA GLY A 372 9.19 -18.21 0.84
C GLY A 372 10.54 -17.48 0.82
N SER A 373 11.08 -17.20 -0.37
CA SER A 373 12.33 -16.45 -0.52
C SER A 373 12.16 -14.99 -0.14
N LEU A 374 11.06 -14.35 -0.57
CA LEU A 374 10.75 -12.96 -0.22
C LEU A 374 10.44 -12.83 1.27
N GLN A 375 9.67 -13.76 1.85
CA GLN A 375 9.29 -13.76 3.27
C GLN A 375 10.52 -13.76 4.18
N ARG A 376 11.51 -14.63 3.93
CA ARG A 376 12.76 -14.65 4.69
C ARG A 376 13.60 -13.40 4.46
N GLY A 377 13.61 -12.89 3.22
CA GLY A 377 14.34 -11.66 2.88
C GLY A 377 13.79 -10.40 3.56
N VAL A 378 12.49 -10.36 3.85
CA VAL A 378 11.85 -9.24 4.57
C VAL A 378 11.65 -9.52 6.05
N ALA A 379 12.30 -10.53 6.62
CA ALA A 379 12.13 -10.88 8.03
C ALA A 379 12.41 -9.69 8.98
N PRO A 380 13.49 -8.89 8.80
CA PRO A 380 13.71 -7.70 9.65
C PRO A 380 12.57 -6.70 9.57
N TRP A 381 12.14 -6.36 8.35
CA TRP A 381 11.00 -5.45 8.13
C TRP A 381 9.70 -6.01 8.72
N THR A 382 9.52 -7.33 8.73
CA THR A 382 8.34 -7.99 9.32
C THR A 382 8.35 -7.86 10.83
N GLY A 383 9.52 -7.98 11.47
CA GLY A 383 9.70 -7.76 12.91
C GLY A 383 9.39 -6.31 13.30
N GLU A 384 9.99 -5.35 12.60
CA GLU A 384 9.74 -3.92 12.82
C GLU A 384 8.25 -3.59 12.66
N ARG A 385 7.61 -4.13 11.61
CA ARG A 385 6.18 -3.94 11.35
C ARG A 385 5.30 -4.59 12.42
N LEU A 386 5.70 -5.74 12.97
CA LEU A 386 5.00 -6.40 14.06
C LEU A 386 5.10 -5.60 15.35
N SER A 387 6.30 -5.12 15.71
CA SER A 387 6.50 -4.23 16.86
C SER A 387 5.64 -2.98 16.76
N ALA A 388 5.69 -2.29 15.62
CA ALA A 388 4.88 -1.11 15.38
C ALA A 388 3.37 -1.40 15.44
N ALA A 389 2.92 -2.57 14.96
CA ALA A 389 1.52 -2.96 15.05
C ALA A 389 1.07 -3.22 16.50
N LEU A 390 1.94 -3.80 17.34
CA LEU A 390 1.68 -4.04 18.75
C LEU A 390 1.64 -2.74 19.54
N GLU A 391 2.58 -1.83 19.29
CA GLU A 391 2.62 -0.49 19.90
C GLU A 391 1.39 0.35 19.53
N ASP A 392 0.99 0.36 18.26
CA ASP A 392 -0.15 1.13 17.75
C ASP A 392 -1.50 0.44 18.02
N ARG A 393 -1.51 -0.70 18.75
CA ARG A 393 -2.69 -1.56 19.00
C ARG A 393 -3.49 -1.86 17.73
N ASN A 394 -2.78 -2.09 16.62
CA ASN A 394 -3.39 -2.33 15.32
C ASN A 394 -3.69 -3.81 15.14
N GLU A 395 -4.72 -4.30 15.84
CA GLU A 395 -5.13 -5.72 15.89
C GLU A 395 -5.23 -6.37 14.50
N LEU A 396 -5.76 -5.64 13.51
CA LEU A 396 -5.93 -6.14 12.15
C LEU A 396 -4.59 -6.42 11.46
N MET A 397 -3.61 -5.54 11.70
CA MET A 397 -2.28 -5.64 11.10
C MET A 397 -1.47 -6.73 11.78
N GLU A 398 -1.52 -6.78 13.10
CA GLU A 398 -0.90 -7.81 13.93
C GLU A 398 -1.39 -9.21 13.54
N GLN A 399 -2.72 -9.40 13.49
CA GLN A 399 -3.32 -10.68 13.09
C GLN A 399 -2.91 -11.06 11.66
N GLN A 400 -2.89 -10.10 10.73
CA GLN A 400 -2.43 -10.34 9.37
C GLN A 400 -0.97 -10.82 9.34
N ILE A 401 -0.05 -10.16 10.05
CA ILE A 401 1.37 -10.53 10.04
C ILE A 401 1.56 -11.94 10.61
N ARG A 402 0.87 -12.27 11.70
CA ARG A 402 0.95 -13.59 12.34
C ARG A 402 0.45 -14.71 11.43
N ASP A 403 -0.71 -14.52 10.80
CA ASP A 403 -1.28 -15.50 9.89
C ASP A 403 -0.42 -15.69 8.62
N GLU A 404 0.23 -14.63 8.15
CA GLU A 404 1.13 -14.71 7.00
C GLU A 404 2.45 -15.39 7.38
N ALA A 405 3.00 -15.08 8.55
CA ALA A 405 4.28 -15.62 8.99
C ALA A 405 4.21 -17.08 9.43
N ASP A 406 3.07 -17.51 10.02
CA ASP A 406 2.87 -18.87 10.54
C ASP A 406 4.06 -19.37 11.37
N PHE A 407 4.46 -18.57 12.37
CA PHE A 407 5.62 -18.81 13.21
C PHE A 407 5.59 -20.19 13.90
N SER A 408 4.39 -20.71 14.17
CA SER A 408 4.17 -22.03 14.76
C SER A 408 4.71 -23.18 13.90
N HIS A 409 4.70 -23.03 12.57
CA HIS A 409 5.18 -24.04 11.62
C HIS A 409 6.57 -23.71 11.04
N ASP A 410 6.94 -22.44 10.90
CA ASP A 410 8.25 -22.00 10.40
C ASP A 410 9.09 -21.31 11.49
N LEU A 411 9.66 -22.12 12.38
CA LEU A 411 10.56 -21.66 13.44
C LEU A 411 11.83 -20.98 12.89
N ALA A 412 12.26 -21.32 11.68
CA ALA A 412 13.40 -20.68 11.06
C ALA A 412 13.07 -19.23 10.67
N LEU A 413 11.85 -18.97 10.19
CA LEU A 413 11.36 -17.61 9.98
C LEU A 413 11.20 -16.88 11.32
N PHE A 414 10.66 -17.52 12.35
CA PHE A 414 10.53 -16.91 13.68
C PHE A 414 11.89 -16.40 14.20
N ARG A 415 12.95 -17.22 14.11
CA ARG A 415 14.34 -16.81 14.44
C ARG A 415 14.83 -15.58 13.68
N LEU A 416 14.37 -15.36 12.45
CA LEU A 416 14.79 -14.23 11.62
C LEU A 416 13.98 -12.95 11.91
N VAL A 417 12.74 -13.08 12.36
CA VAL A 417 11.81 -11.96 12.55
C VAL A 417 11.93 -11.36 13.93
N VAL A 418 12.00 -12.22 14.95
CA VAL A 418 11.88 -11.85 16.35
C VAL A 418 12.96 -10.89 16.86
N PRO A 419 14.25 -11.03 16.48
CA PRO A 419 15.29 -10.07 16.91
C PRO A 419 15.03 -8.63 16.48
N HIS A 420 14.09 -8.40 15.57
CA HIS A 420 13.70 -7.08 15.08
C HIS A 420 12.34 -6.62 15.63
N CYS A 421 11.79 -7.33 16.62
CA CYS A 421 10.50 -7.02 17.23
C CYS A 421 10.71 -6.57 18.68
N ASP A 422 10.99 -5.28 18.87
CA ASP A 422 11.29 -4.67 20.17
C ASP A 422 10.23 -5.01 21.23
N ALA A 423 8.94 -4.97 20.85
CA ALA A 423 7.83 -5.33 21.74
C ALA A 423 7.89 -6.77 22.30
N PHE A 424 8.57 -7.70 21.62
CA PHE A 424 8.82 -9.05 22.14
C PHE A 424 10.10 -9.11 22.96
N ASN A 425 11.17 -8.45 22.51
CA ASN A 425 12.45 -8.41 23.21
C ASN A 425 12.31 -7.74 24.59
N ASP A 426 11.46 -6.72 24.71
CA ASP A 426 11.13 -6.05 25.98
C ASP A 426 10.53 -7.01 27.01
N VAL A 427 9.75 -8.01 26.56
CA VAL A 427 9.09 -8.99 27.44
C VAL A 427 9.95 -10.24 27.64
N PHE A 428 10.70 -10.64 26.61
CA PHE A 428 11.57 -11.81 26.61
C PHE A 428 12.96 -11.41 26.11
N PRO A 429 13.84 -10.90 26.99
CA PRO A 429 15.20 -10.49 26.61
C PRO A 429 16.05 -11.61 25.99
N GLU A 430 15.70 -12.87 26.25
CA GLU A 430 16.30 -14.07 25.63
C GLU A 430 16.17 -14.09 24.10
N LEU A 431 15.30 -13.25 23.52
CA LEU A 431 15.03 -13.16 22.09
C LEU A 431 16.04 -12.30 21.32
N ASP A 432 16.84 -11.46 22.00
CA ASP A 432 17.91 -10.68 21.36
C ASP A 432 19.02 -11.61 20.83
N ASP A 433 19.32 -12.69 21.56
CA ASP A 433 20.35 -13.70 21.23
C ASP A 433 19.72 -15.04 20.81
N ILE A 434 18.66 -15.00 19.99
CA ILE A 434 17.85 -16.18 19.63
C ILE A 434 18.61 -17.28 18.85
N GLN A 435 19.82 -17.01 18.36
CA GLN A 435 20.61 -17.97 17.57
C GLN A 435 21.06 -19.18 18.39
N ASP A 436 21.25 -19.01 19.70
CA ASP A 436 21.72 -20.08 20.58
C ASP A 436 20.58 -20.83 21.30
N VAL A 437 19.33 -20.41 21.07
CA VAL A 437 18.15 -21.02 21.68
C VAL A 437 17.75 -22.27 20.91
N ASP A 438 17.62 -23.41 21.61
CA ASP A 438 17.20 -24.67 21.00
C ASP A 438 15.74 -24.64 20.48
N ASP A 439 15.40 -25.56 19.58
CA ASP A 439 14.07 -25.59 18.94
C ASP A 439 12.92 -25.90 19.93
N ALA A 440 13.20 -26.49 21.10
CA ALA A 440 12.17 -26.77 22.10
C ALA A 440 11.80 -25.50 22.85
N ARG A 441 12.82 -24.78 23.34
CA ARG A 441 12.66 -23.48 23.99
C ARG A 441 12.10 -22.43 23.03
N LEU A 442 12.52 -22.47 21.76
CA LEU A 442 11.98 -21.58 20.73
C LEU A 442 10.48 -21.78 20.50
N ARG A 443 9.99 -23.04 20.57
CA ARG A 443 8.55 -23.33 20.48
C ARG A 443 7.80 -22.76 21.68
N GLU A 444 8.34 -22.88 22.89
CA GLU A 444 7.74 -22.27 24.09
C GLU A 444 7.65 -20.75 23.96
N LEU A 445 8.74 -20.11 23.52
CA LEU A 445 8.79 -18.66 23.30
C LEU A 445 7.83 -18.21 22.19
N CYS A 446 7.70 -18.99 21.12
CA CYS A 446 6.71 -18.75 20.07
C CYS A 446 5.29 -18.78 20.63
N VAL A 447 4.94 -19.80 21.42
CA VAL A 447 3.63 -19.89 22.09
C VAL A 447 3.41 -18.73 23.08
N ALA A 448 4.44 -18.34 23.82
CA ALA A 448 4.36 -17.23 24.76
C ALA A 448 4.13 -15.88 24.03
N CYS A 449 4.83 -15.65 22.92
CA CYS A 449 4.59 -14.49 22.06
C CYS A 449 3.19 -14.51 21.44
N GLU A 450 2.72 -15.69 21.00
CA GLU A 450 1.34 -15.86 20.51
C GLU A 450 0.29 -15.56 21.58
N PHE A 451 0.61 -15.80 22.86
CA PHE A 451 -0.25 -15.50 23.98
C PHE A 451 -0.28 -13.99 24.28
N LEU A 452 0.87 -13.31 24.28
CA LEU A 452 0.96 -11.84 24.46
C LEU A 452 0.20 -11.06 23.38
N THR A 453 0.18 -11.59 22.17
CA THR A 453 -0.52 -11.04 20.99
C THR A 453 -1.99 -11.48 20.93
N SER A 454 -2.38 -12.50 21.69
CA SER A 454 -3.78 -12.91 21.77
C SER A 454 -4.58 -11.96 22.67
N ARG A 455 -5.91 -12.00 22.52
CA ARG A 455 -6.89 -11.27 23.37
C ARG A 455 -6.68 -11.43 24.88
N ALA A 456 -5.84 -12.36 25.35
CA ALA A 456 -5.45 -12.51 26.74
C ALA A 456 -4.75 -11.26 27.33
N ARG A 457 -4.13 -10.39 26.51
CA ARG A 457 -3.62 -9.09 26.99
C ARG A 457 -4.72 -8.20 27.57
N VAL A 458 -5.94 -8.29 27.04
CA VAL A 458 -7.12 -7.59 27.57
C VAL A 458 -7.59 -8.21 28.89
N ALA A 459 -7.52 -9.53 29.04
CA ALA A 459 -7.88 -10.21 30.28
C ALA A 459 -6.87 -9.91 31.41
N ILE A 460 -5.56 -9.95 31.14
CA ILE A 460 -4.52 -9.65 32.14
C ILE A 460 -4.55 -8.17 32.57
N GLN A 461 -4.88 -7.24 31.67
CA GLN A 461 -5.10 -5.83 32.05
C GLN A 461 -6.40 -5.61 32.83
N CYS A 462 -7.44 -6.40 32.60
CA CYS A 462 -8.68 -6.35 33.39
C CYS A 462 -8.50 -6.99 34.77
N ASP A 463 -7.77 -8.09 34.90
CA ASP A 463 -7.49 -8.76 36.19
C ASP A 463 -6.55 -7.90 37.06
N GLY A 464 -5.60 -7.18 36.46
CA GLY A 464 -4.76 -6.21 37.18
C GLY A 464 -5.53 -4.98 37.71
N LEU A 465 -6.72 -4.68 37.14
CA LEU A 465 -7.62 -3.64 37.65
C LEU A 465 -8.52 -4.18 38.78
N GLU A 466 -8.88 -5.47 38.80
CA GLU A 466 -9.59 -6.07 39.94
C GLU A 466 -8.72 -6.14 41.21
N GLU A 467 -7.39 -6.28 41.09
CA GLU A 467 -6.46 -6.17 42.24
C GLU A 467 -6.34 -4.73 42.81
N THR A 468 -6.79 -3.70 42.08
CA THR A 468 -6.79 -2.30 42.57
C THR A 468 -8.07 -1.89 43.32
N GLY A 469 -9.03 -2.81 43.53
CA GLY A 469 -10.15 -2.58 44.44
C GLY A 469 -11.19 -1.56 43.96
N ILE A 470 -11.33 -1.35 42.65
CA ILE A 470 -12.43 -0.57 42.08
C ILE A 470 -13.50 -1.55 41.60
N GLU A 471 -14.62 -1.65 42.34
CA GLU A 471 -15.78 -2.46 41.98
C GLU A 471 -16.37 -2.00 40.63
N ALA A 472 -16.02 -2.70 39.55
CA ALA A 472 -16.71 -2.57 38.27
C ALA A 472 -18.07 -3.28 38.34
N SER A 473 -19.14 -2.48 38.51
CA SER A 473 -20.53 -2.94 38.46
C SER A 473 -20.83 -3.71 37.16
N SER A 474 -21.18 -4.98 37.35
CA SER A 474 -21.52 -6.03 36.38
C SER A 474 -22.35 -5.63 35.17
N ARG A 475 -21.95 -6.11 33.98
CA ARG A 475 -22.75 -7.01 33.11
C ARG A 475 -21.94 -7.39 31.87
N CYS A 476 -21.22 -8.51 31.95
CA CYS A 476 -20.79 -9.26 30.78
C CYS A 476 -21.16 -10.73 31.02
N ASP A 477 -22.07 -11.26 30.21
CA ASP A 477 -22.43 -12.68 30.19
C ASP A 477 -21.19 -13.51 29.82
N THR A 478 -20.61 -14.17 30.81
CA THR A 478 -19.58 -15.19 30.63
C THR A 478 -20.22 -16.50 30.19
N GLN A 479 -19.91 -16.93 28.97
CA GLN A 479 -20.02 -18.34 28.58
C GLN A 479 -18.78 -19.07 29.08
N ASP A 480 -18.98 -20.01 29.99
CA ASP A 480 -17.96 -20.89 30.57
C ASP A 480 -17.21 -21.68 29.48
N VAL A 481 -15.89 -21.49 29.42
CA VAL A 481 -14.97 -22.41 28.73
C VAL A 481 -14.15 -23.12 29.81
N HIS A 482 -14.51 -24.39 30.06
CA HIS A 482 -13.73 -25.29 30.90
C HIS A 482 -12.36 -25.58 30.27
N PHE A 483 -11.29 -25.15 30.93
CA PHE A 483 -9.94 -25.65 30.70
C PHE A 483 -9.73 -26.98 31.43
N VAL A 484 -9.29 -28.00 30.69
CA VAL A 484 -8.68 -29.22 31.26
C VAL A 484 -7.17 -29.13 31.01
N LYS A 485 -6.41 -29.40 32.07
CA LYS A 485 -4.95 -29.33 32.19
C LYS A 485 -4.18 -30.11 31.14
#